data_AF-A0A1Y1XNC7-F1
#
_entry.id   AF-A0A1Y1XNC7-F1
#
_cell.length_a   1.000
_cell.length_b   1.000
_cell.length_c   1.000
_cell.angle_alpha   90.00
_cell.angle_beta   90.00
_cell.angle_gamma   90.00
#
_symmetry.space_group_name_H-M   'P 1'
#
loop_
_entity.id
_entity.type
_entity.pdbx_description
1 polymer ?
#
loop_
_entity_poly.entity_id
_entity_poly.type
_entity_poly.pdbx_seq_one_letter_code
_entity_poly.pdbx_strand_id
1 'polypeptide(L)'
;MDYSNKNNIILELNESNEDKYYPLLVASNNNNIEIVKLLVKYANKNKIILKLNKEIYNGWYPLLKAVSNKNIEMVKLLVEYAKENKIILEINIKNAYGWYPLLSAVHNNTIEIVKLLMAYAKENNIILNLNEKTNNDKWYPLLNAINNNNIEMVKLLMEYANKNNVFLELNNINSNGLYPLLKAINNKNIEMVKLLMEYSNKNNIILELNKKGRYGYYPILKAIDNNDIEMVKLL
;
A
#
# COMPACT_ATOMS: atom_id res chain seq x y z
N MET A 1 -14.01 1.91 30.83
CA MET A 1 -14.01 0.43 30.80
C MET A 1 -14.08 -0.17 32.20
N ASP A 2 -13.29 0.29 33.17
CA ASP A 2 -13.36 -0.25 34.54
C ASP A 2 -14.70 0.01 35.21
N TYR A 3 -15.26 1.21 35.03
CA TYR A 3 -16.61 1.52 35.50
C TYR A 3 -17.67 0.62 34.86
N SER A 4 -17.59 0.38 33.55
CA SER A 4 -18.56 -0.48 32.85
C SER A 4 -18.44 -1.94 33.29
N ASN A 5 -17.21 -2.44 33.46
CA ASN A 5 -16.95 -3.75 34.07
C ASN A 5 -17.51 -3.87 35.49
N LYS A 6 -17.31 -2.84 36.33
CA LYS A 6 -17.77 -2.83 37.73
C LYS A 6 -19.30 -2.82 37.83
N ASN A 7 -19.98 -2.20 36.88
CA ASN A 7 -21.44 -2.03 36.89
C ASN A 7 -22.16 -2.96 35.90
N ASN A 8 -21.49 -3.99 35.35
CA ASN A 8 -22.05 -4.92 34.36
C ASN A 8 -22.68 -4.23 33.12
N ILE A 9 -22.12 -3.09 32.71
CA ILE A 9 -22.52 -2.39 31.49
C ILE A 9 -21.65 -2.90 30.34
N ILE A 10 -22.28 -3.37 29.28
CA ILE A 10 -21.59 -3.75 28.04
C ILE A 10 -21.45 -2.51 27.15
N LEU A 11 -20.20 -2.13 26.84
CA LEU A 11 -19.94 -1.02 25.94
C LEU A 11 -20.17 -1.40 24.48
N GLU A 12 -20.83 -0.52 23.73
CA GLU A 12 -21.08 -0.66 22.30
C GLU A 12 -19.84 -0.27 21.46
N LEU A 13 -18.89 -1.20 21.32
CA LEU A 13 -17.60 -0.91 20.66
C LEU A 13 -17.65 -0.85 19.12
N ASN A 14 -18.78 -1.24 18.52
CA ASN A 14 -18.97 -1.32 17.07
C ASN A 14 -19.97 -0.32 16.51
N GLU A 15 -20.73 0.34 17.40
CA GLU A 15 -21.64 1.39 17.02
C GLU A 15 -20.86 2.63 16.61
N SER A 16 -21.43 3.34 15.65
CA SER A 16 -20.84 4.55 15.12
C SER A 16 -21.75 5.73 15.31
N ASN A 17 -21.16 6.92 15.43
CA ASN A 17 -21.92 8.16 15.32
C ASN A 17 -22.43 8.40 13.88
N GLU A 18 -23.12 9.52 13.68
CA GLU A 18 -23.67 9.93 12.38
C GLU A 18 -22.60 10.03 11.27
N ASP A 19 -21.37 10.38 11.66
CA ASP A 19 -20.17 10.46 10.83
C ASP A 19 -19.50 9.09 10.56
N LYS A 20 -20.14 7.98 10.98
CA LYS A 20 -19.65 6.60 10.92
C LYS A 20 -18.39 6.32 11.75
N TYR A 21 -17.92 7.24 12.59
CA TYR A 21 -16.79 6.98 13.50
C TYR A 21 -17.20 6.02 14.61
N TYR A 22 -16.37 5.00 14.83
CA TYR A 22 -16.54 4.01 15.88
C TYR A 22 -15.20 3.79 16.63
N PRO A 23 -15.22 3.28 17.88
CA PRO A 23 -14.07 3.31 18.78
C PRO A 23 -12.75 2.80 18.19
N LEU A 24 -12.76 1.62 17.54
CA LEU A 24 -11.54 1.05 16.97
C LEU A 24 -10.94 1.94 15.88
N LEU A 25 -11.76 2.44 14.95
CA LEU A 25 -11.27 3.29 13.87
C LEU A 25 -10.72 4.62 14.39
N VAL A 26 -11.37 5.24 15.38
CA VAL A 26 -10.88 6.48 15.98
C VAL A 26 -9.52 6.25 16.65
N ALA A 27 -9.38 5.17 17.41
CA ALA A 27 -8.11 4.82 18.05
C ALA A 27 -6.99 4.54 17.02
N SER A 28 -7.29 3.81 15.94
CA SER A 28 -6.35 3.57 14.83
C SER A 28 -6.00 4.87 14.07
N ASN A 29 -6.97 5.75 13.84
CA ASN A 29 -6.75 7.05 13.21
C ASN A 29 -5.83 7.93 14.04
N ASN A 30 -6.05 7.97 15.36
CA ASN A 30 -5.20 8.70 16.31
C ASN A 30 -3.87 8.01 16.58
N ASN A 31 -3.60 6.88 15.92
CA ASN A 31 -2.39 6.08 16.05
C ASN A 31 -2.07 5.63 17.49
N ASN A 32 -3.10 5.49 18.34
CA ASN A 32 -2.92 5.17 19.75
C ASN A 32 -3.05 3.66 20.00
N ILE A 33 -1.92 2.95 19.96
CA ILE A 33 -1.88 1.50 20.11
C ILE A 33 -2.34 1.02 21.49
N GLU A 34 -2.08 1.78 22.55
CA GLU A 34 -2.49 1.41 23.90
C GLU A 34 -4.02 1.43 24.06
N ILE A 35 -4.70 2.40 23.44
CA ILE A 35 -6.17 2.40 23.38
C ILE A 35 -6.68 1.20 22.59
N VAL A 36 -6.04 0.84 21.46
CA VAL A 36 -6.45 -0.35 20.68
C VAL A 36 -6.26 -1.64 21.48
N LYS A 37 -5.14 -1.80 22.21
CA LYS A 37 -4.92 -2.92 23.12
C LYS A 37 -6.00 -3.00 24.22
N LEU A 38 -6.39 -1.86 24.78
CA LEU A 38 -7.49 -1.80 25.77
C LEU A 38 -8.84 -2.20 25.15
N LEU A 39 -9.14 -1.73 23.94
CA LEU A 39 -10.35 -2.12 23.19
C LEU A 39 -10.37 -3.62 22.90
N VAL A 40 -9.27 -4.20 22.41
CA VAL A 40 -9.12 -5.64 22.17
C VAL A 40 -9.31 -6.45 23.45
N LYS A 41 -8.64 -6.06 24.54
CA LYS A 41 -8.76 -6.73 25.84
C LYS A 41 -10.20 -6.71 26.37
N TYR A 42 -10.86 -5.54 26.29
CA TYR A 42 -12.25 -5.41 26.71
C TYR A 42 -13.19 -6.21 25.83
N ALA A 43 -12.99 -6.19 24.50
CA ALA A 43 -13.79 -6.93 23.54
C ALA A 43 -13.69 -8.44 23.77
N ASN A 44 -12.47 -8.97 23.93
CA ASN A 44 -12.25 -10.39 24.23
C ASN A 44 -12.91 -10.81 25.54
N LYS A 45 -12.76 -10.01 26.61
CA LYS A 45 -13.38 -10.27 27.92
C LYS A 45 -14.91 -10.34 27.82
N ASN A 46 -15.52 -9.46 27.01
CA ASN A 46 -16.97 -9.33 26.90
C ASN A 46 -17.55 -10.03 25.65
N LYS A 47 -16.76 -10.87 24.96
CA LYS A 47 -17.16 -11.62 23.76
C LYS A 47 -17.72 -10.74 22.64
N ILE A 48 -17.16 -9.54 22.49
CA ILE A 48 -17.47 -8.61 21.40
C ILE A 48 -16.48 -8.86 20.27
N ILE A 49 -16.97 -9.02 19.04
CA ILE A 49 -16.14 -9.11 17.84
C ILE A 49 -16.01 -7.71 17.24
N LEU A 50 -14.82 -7.12 17.25
CA LEU A 50 -14.59 -5.78 16.70
C LEU A 50 -14.72 -5.76 15.17
N LYS A 51 -15.41 -4.75 14.62
CA LYS A 51 -15.56 -4.56 13.17
C LYS A 51 -14.29 -3.97 12.54
N LEU A 52 -13.39 -4.85 12.08
CA LEU A 52 -12.11 -4.47 11.47
C LEU A 52 -12.21 -3.88 10.05
N ASN A 53 -13.23 -4.28 9.28
CA ASN A 53 -13.41 -3.83 7.89
C ASN A 53 -14.47 -2.71 7.76
N LYS A 54 -15.07 -2.23 8.85
CA LYS A 54 -16.09 -1.17 8.78
C LYS A 54 -15.42 0.13 8.32
N GLU A 55 -15.97 0.72 7.27
CA GLU A 55 -15.47 1.96 6.69
C GLU A 55 -16.26 3.19 7.18
N ILE A 56 -15.58 4.33 7.27
CA ILE A 56 -16.24 5.66 7.36
C ILE A 56 -16.59 6.20 5.96
N TYR A 57 -17.27 7.35 5.88
CA TYR A 57 -17.77 7.93 4.62
C TYR A 57 -16.75 8.06 3.50
N ASN A 58 -15.48 8.34 3.82
CA ASN A 58 -14.41 8.45 2.84
C ASN A 58 -13.62 7.14 2.64
N GLY A 59 -14.14 6.01 3.12
CA GLY A 59 -13.61 4.67 2.89
C GLY A 59 -12.38 4.30 3.72
N TRP A 60 -12.10 5.03 4.80
CA TRP A 60 -11.04 4.64 5.73
C TRP A 60 -11.52 3.59 6.72
N TYR A 61 -10.64 2.64 7.02
CA TYR A 61 -10.85 1.56 7.97
C TYR A 61 -9.57 1.35 8.81
N PRO A 62 -9.65 0.66 9.97
CA PRO A 62 -8.56 0.54 10.94
C PRO A 62 -7.20 0.16 10.34
N LEU A 63 -7.15 -0.89 9.51
CA LEU A 63 -5.90 -1.36 8.91
C LEU A 63 -5.29 -0.30 7.97
N LEU A 64 -6.09 0.32 7.11
CA LEU A 64 -5.59 1.34 6.20
C LEU A 64 -5.05 2.57 6.95
N LYS A 65 -5.66 2.96 8.08
CA LYS A 65 -5.13 4.01 8.97
C LYS A 65 -3.82 3.61 9.61
N ALA A 66 -3.71 2.39 10.15
CA ALA A 66 -2.48 1.89 10.76
C ALA A 66 -1.31 1.90 9.75
N VAL A 67 -1.57 1.44 8.51
CA VAL A 67 -0.59 1.45 7.42
C VAL A 67 -0.21 2.87 7.00
N SER A 68 -1.18 3.77 6.86
CA SER A 68 -0.93 5.18 6.50
C SER A 68 -0.10 5.89 7.57
N ASN A 69 -0.28 5.53 8.84
CA ASN A 69 0.49 6.04 9.97
C ASN A 69 1.86 5.36 10.14
N LYS A 70 2.22 4.42 9.25
CA LYS A 70 3.46 3.61 9.30
C LYS A 70 3.62 2.84 10.62
N ASN A 71 2.53 2.56 11.32
CA ASN A 71 2.58 1.92 12.63
C ASN A 71 2.53 0.39 12.47
N ILE A 72 3.73 -0.20 12.43
CA ILE A 72 3.94 -1.63 12.24
C ILE A 72 3.31 -2.45 13.36
N GLU A 73 3.45 -2.01 14.61
CA GLU A 73 2.87 -2.71 15.77
C GLU A 73 1.34 -2.72 15.72
N MET A 74 0.73 -1.61 15.32
CA MET A 74 -0.72 -1.53 15.12
C MET A 74 -1.17 -2.47 13.99
N VAL A 75 -0.42 -2.54 12.88
CA VAL A 75 -0.72 -3.47 11.78
C VAL A 75 -0.66 -4.92 12.28
N LYS A 76 0.40 -5.31 13.01
CA LYS A 76 0.54 -6.65 13.59
C LYS A 76 -0.62 -6.97 14.54
N LEU A 77 -0.95 -6.05 15.45
CA LEU A 77 -2.05 -6.22 16.40
C LEU A 77 -3.40 -6.45 15.70
N LEU A 78 -3.70 -5.69 14.64
CA LEU A 78 -4.95 -5.85 13.89
C LEU A 78 -4.99 -7.17 13.11
N VAL A 79 -3.86 -7.60 12.53
CA VAL A 79 -3.73 -8.89 11.84
C VAL A 79 -3.89 -10.07 12.80
N GLU A 80 -3.24 -10.01 13.97
CA GLU A 80 -3.35 -11.02 15.02
C GLU A 80 -4.79 -11.14 15.52
N TYR A 81 -5.41 -10.02 15.85
CA TYR A 81 -6.81 -10.00 16.29
C TYR A 81 -7.76 -10.57 15.22
N ALA A 82 -7.52 -10.25 13.93
CA ALA A 82 -8.30 -10.80 12.82
C ALA A 82 -8.17 -12.32 12.75
N LYS A 83 -6.94 -12.84 12.86
CA LYS A 83 -6.65 -14.28 12.85
C LYS A 83 -7.32 -15.02 14.01
N GLU A 84 -7.19 -14.50 15.23
CA GLU A 84 -7.81 -15.08 16.43
C GLU A 84 -9.34 -15.16 16.32
N ASN A 85 -9.95 -14.15 15.70
CA ASN A 85 -11.41 -14.04 15.57
C ASN A 85 -11.94 -14.53 14.20
N LYS A 86 -11.10 -15.16 13.37
CA LYS A 86 -11.45 -15.67 12.03
C LYS A 86 -12.07 -14.62 11.11
N ILE A 87 -11.59 -13.39 11.19
CA ILE A 87 -11.97 -12.27 10.33
C ILE A 87 -11.00 -12.21 9.15
N ILE A 88 -11.54 -12.16 7.92
CA ILE A 88 -10.74 -11.87 6.72
C ILE A 88 -10.65 -10.36 6.56
N LEU A 89 -9.43 -9.82 6.61
CA LEU A 89 -9.17 -8.40 6.41
C LEU A 89 -9.31 -8.02 4.94
N GLU A 90 -10.02 -6.93 4.68
CA GLU A 90 -10.20 -6.35 3.36
C GLU A 90 -8.97 -5.52 2.95
N ILE A 91 -7.93 -6.19 2.46
CA ILE A 91 -6.61 -5.58 2.19
C ILE A 91 -6.44 -4.96 0.79
N ASN A 92 -7.46 -5.10 -0.08
CA ASN A 92 -7.46 -4.57 -1.45
C ASN A 92 -8.49 -3.45 -1.67
N ILE A 93 -9.30 -3.15 -0.66
CA ILE A 93 -10.35 -2.14 -0.75
C ILE A 93 -9.72 -0.76 -0.73
N LYS A 94 -10.23 0.09 -1.62
CA LYS A 94 -9.77 1.47 -1.80
C LYS A 94 -10.68 2.41 -1.06
N ASN A 95 -10.09 3.39 -0.39
CA ASN A 95 -10.83 4.54 0.11
C ASN A 95 -11.24 5.49 -1.03
N ALA A 96 -11.96 6.57 -0.72
CA ALA A 96 -12.45 7.53 -1.71
C ALA A 96 -11.35 8.24 -2.53
N TYR A 97 -10.10 8.19 -2.08
CA TYR A 97 -8.93 8.76 -2.75
C TYR A 97 -8.14 7.73 -3.56
N GLY A 98 -8.58 6.46 -3.56
CA GLY A 98 -7.90 5.35 -4.23
C GLY A 98 -6.76 4.73 -3.43
N TRP A 99 -6.60 5.06 -2.15
CA TRP A 99 -5.61 4.45 -1.28
C TRP A 99 -6.11 3.12 -0.72
N TYR A 100 -5.24 2.12 -0.75
CA TYR A 100 -5.40 0.80 -0.16
C TYR A 100 -4.08 0.39 0.52
N PRO A 101 -4.08 -0.64 1.40
CA PRO A 101 -2.95 -0.98 2.25
C PRO A 101 -1.62 -1.12 1.52
N LEU A 102 -1.54 -1.91 0.45
CA LEU A 102 -0.27 -2.11 -0.27
C LEU A 102 0.26 -0.78 -0.85
N LEU A 103 -0.58 -0.03 -1.56
CA LEU A 103 -0.18 1.25 -2.15
C LEU A 103 0.27 2.27 -1.09
N SER A 104 -0.44 2.36 0.04
CA SER A 104 -0.07 3.23 1.16
C SER A 104 1.28 2.83 1.76
N ALA A 105 1.51 1.53 2.00
CA ALA A 105 2.78 1.01 2.52
C ALA A 105 3.96 1.27 1.57
N VAL A 106 3.76 1.08 0.26
CA VAL A 106 4.79 1.33 -0.76
C VAL A 106 5.09 2.83 -0.92
N HIS A 107 4.05 3.67 -0.92
CA HIS A 107 4.22 5.13 -0.91
C HIS A 107 5.03 5.59 0.31
N ASN A 108 4.72 5.03 1.48
CA ASN A 108 5.44 5.25 2.73
C ASN A 108 6.83 4.57 2.78
N ASN A 109 7.23 3.87 1.73
CA ASN A 109 8.49 3.12 1.61
C ASN A 109 8.73 2.12 2.76
N THR A 110 7.67 1.53 3.33
CA THR A 110 7.76 0.69 4.52
C THR A 110 7.77 -0.79 4.14
N ILE A 111 8.97 -1.33 3.86
CA ILE A 111 9.19 -2.72 3.43
C ILE A 111 8.56 -3.75 4.38
N GLU A 112 8.67 -3.54 5.70
CA GLU A 112 8.14 -4.48 6.69
C GLU A 112 6.62 -4.62 6.58
N ILE A 113 5.88 -3.51 6.41
CA ILE A 113 4.42 -3.56 6.22
C ILE A 113 4.09 -4.25 4.90
N VAL A 114 4.84 -4.00 3.82
CA VAL A 114 4.63 -4.70 2.55
C VAL A 114 4.82 -6.21 2.71
N LYS A 115 5.89 -6.65 3.39
CA LYS A 115 6.15 -8.07 3.68
C LYS A 115 5.02 -8.68 4.54
N LEU A 116 4.52 -7.96 5.55
CA LEU A 116 3.36 -8.39 6.37
C LEU A 116 2.09 -8.56 5.53
N LEU A 117 1.77 -7.59 4.66
CA LEU A 117 0.60 -7.66 3.78
C LEU A 117 0.72 -8.82 2.79
N MET A 118 1.89 -9.05 2.18
CA MET A 118 2.13 -10.18 1.28
C MET A 118 2.01 -11.54 1.98
N ALA A 119 2.52 -11.65 3.22
CA ALA A 119 2.39 -12.85 4.03
C ALA A 119 0.91 -13.13 4.37
N TYR A 120 0.20 -12.12 4.86
CA TYR A 120 -1.23 -12.24 5.16
C TYR A 120 -2.05 -12.60 3.92
N ALA A 121 -1.75 -11.97 2.77
CA ALA A 121 -2.42 -12.27 1.52
C ALA A 121 -2.21 -13.73 1.09
N LYS A 122 -0.97 -14.23 1.19
CA LYS A 122 -0.63 -15.64 0.92
C LYS A 122 -1.39 -16.59 1.85
N GLU A 123 -1.43 -16.31 3.15
CA GLU A 123 -2.12 -17.16 4.14
C GLU A 123 -3.63 -17.26 3.88
N ASN A 124 -4.23 -16.23 3.29
CA ASN A 124 -5.68 -16.14 3.06
C ASN A 124 -6.07 -16.29 1.57
N ASN A 125 -5.14 -16.72 0.70
CA ASN A 125 -5.36 -16.87 -0.74
C ASN A 125 -5.88 -15.59 -1.43
N ILE A 126 -5.40 -14.42 -0.99
CA ILE A 126 -5.71 -13.11 -1.58
C ILE A 126 -4.59 -12.72 -2.54
N ILE A 127 -4.93 -12.27 -3.75
CA ILE A 127 -3.99 -11.65 -4.69
C ILE A 127 -4.01 -10.14 -4.45
N LEU A 128 -2.86 -9.55 -4.11
CA LEU A 128 -2.76 -8.10 -3.88
C LEU A 128 -2.90 -7.31 -5.19
N ASN A 129 -3.58 -6.16 -5.11
CA ASN A 129 -3.68 -5.23 -6.23
C ASN A 129 -2.34 -4.52 -6.49
N LEU A 130 -1.64 -4.88 -7.56
CA LEU A 130 -0.31 -4.31 -7.87
C LEU A 130 -0.34 -3.10 -8.82
N ASN A 131 -1.46 -2.91 -9.53
CA ASN A 131 -1.58 -1.93 -10.62
C ASN A 131 -2.67 -0.88 -10.39
N GLU A 132 -3.44 -1.02 -9.30
CA GLU A 132 -4.49 -0.08 -8.94
C GLU A 132 -3.89 1.29 -8.59
N LYS A 133 -4.56 2.33 -9.09
CA LYS A 133 -4.09 3.72 -9.07
C LYS A 133 -4.86 4.56 -8.03
N THR A 134 -4.21 5.55 -7.44
CA THR A 134 -4.92 6.62 -6.72
C THR A 134 -5.86 7.38 -7.65
N ASN A 135 -6.91 7.97 -7.11
CA ASN A 135 -7.93 8.64 -7.91
C ASN A 135 -7.41 9.94 -8.54
N ASN A 136 -6.70 10.76 -7.76
CA ASN A 136 -6.27 12.11 -8.15
C ASN A 136 -5.04 12.09 -9.08
N ASP A 137 -3.94 11.52 -8.59
CA ASP A 137 -2.64 11.62 -9.26
C ASP A 137 -2.27 10.38 -10.06
N LYS A 138 -3.10 9.34 -10.03
CA LYS A 138 -2.89 8.06 -10.72
C LYS A 138 -1.58 7.35 -10.33
N TRP A 139 -1.12 7.51 -9.09
CA TRP A 139 0.02 6.76 -8.54
C TRP A 139 -0.35 5.32 -8.26
N TYR A 140 0.56 4.39 -8.51
CA TYR A 140 0.40 2.96 -8.27
C TYR A 140 1.67 2.38 -7.62
N PRO A 141 1.65 1.15 -7.07
CA PRO A 141 2.74 0.60 -6.27
C PRO A 141 4.12 0.69 -6.93
N LEU A 142 4.29 0.16 -8.14
CA LEU A 142 5.60 0.16 -8.81
C LEU A 142 6.15 1.58 -9.02
N LEU A 143 5.32 2.51 -9.48
CA LEU A 143 5.75 3.89 -9.71
C LEU A 143 6.13 4.62 -8.40
N ASN A 144 5.42 4.36 -7.29
CA ASN A 144 5.82 4.88 -5.97
C ASN A 144 7.18 4.31 -5.50
N ALA A 145 7.39 3.00 -5.66
CA ALA A 145 8.64 2.36 -5.27
C ALA A 145 9.85 2.95 -6.05
N ILE A 146 9.67 3.17 -7.35
CA ILE A 146 10.68 3.83 -8.20
C ILE A 146 10.84 5.31 -7.82
N ASN A 147 9.75 6.01 -7.49
CA ASN A 147 9.83 7.40 -7.03
C ASN A 147 10.67 7.53 -5.75
N ASN A 148 10.54 6.58 -4.83
CA ASN A 148 11.35 6.47 -3.63
C ASN A 148 12.78 5.96 -3.90
N ASN A 149 13.10 5.66 -5.17
CA ASN A 149 14.37 5.12 -5.63
C ASN A 149 14.79 3.83 -4.89
N ASN A 150 13.82 3.04 -4.42
CA ASN A 150 14.06 1.87 -3.59
C ASN A 150 14.07 0.58 -4.42
N ILE A 151 15.27 0.10 -4.75
CA ILE A 151 15.49 -1.14 -5.51
C ILE A 151 14.91 -2.37 -4.78
N GLU A 152 15.06 -2.47 -3.46
CA GLU A 152 14.52 -3.62 -2.69
C GLU A 152 13.00 -3.68 -2.82
N MET A 153 12.31 -2.55 -2.70
CA MET A 153 10.85 -2.48 -2.84
C MET A 153 10.42 -2.91 -4.25
N VAL A 154 11.13 -2.46 -5.28
CA VAL A 154 10.82 -2.84 -6.67
C VAL A 154 11.03 -4.33 -6.89
N LYS A 155 12.16 -4.90 -6.43
CA LYS A 155 12.42 -6.34 -6.50
C LYS A 155 11.33 -7.14 -5.77
N LEU A 156 10.95 -6.73 -4.57
CA LEU A 156 9.88 -7.36 -3.79
C LEU A 156 8.53 -7.36 -4.52
N LEU A 157 8.14 -6.25 -5.15
CA LEU A 157 6.91 -6.17 -5.95
C LEU A 157 6.98 -7.06 -7.19
N MET A 158 8.11 -7.08 -7.91
CA MET A 158 8.32 -7.93 -9.09
C MET A 158 8.29 -9.41 -8.75
N GLU A 159 8.93 -9.81 -7.65
CA GLU A 159 8.92 -11.20 -7.15
C GLU A 159 7.50 -11.65 -6.80
N TYR A 160 6.75 -10.81 -6.06
CA TYR A 160 5.36 -11.11 -5.73
C TYR A 160 4.49 -11.20 -6.99
N ALA A 161 4.67 -10.29 -7.95
CA ALA A 161 3.95 -10.29 -9.23
C ALA A 161 4.17 -11.60 -10.00
N ASN A 162 5.44 -11.96 -10.22
CA ASN A 162 5.83 -13.19 -10.92
C ASN A 162 5.27 -14.45 -10.23
N LYS A 163 5.37 -14.51 -8.89
CA LYS A 163 4.90 -15.67 -8.11
C LYS A 163 3.38 -15.87 -8.20
N ASN A 164 2.63 -14.80 -8.37
CA ASN A 164 1.17 -14.83 -8.43
C ASN A 164 0.62 -14.66 -9.86
N ASN A 165 1.49 -14.77 -10.89
CA ASN A 165 1.12 -14.60 -12.29
C ASN A 165 0.39 -13.27 -12.59
N VAL A 166 0.83 -12.18 -11.95
CA VAL A 166 0.35 -10.82 -12.21
C VAL A 166 1.42 -10.07 -12.97
N PHE A 167 1.03 -9.35 -14.03
CA PHE A 167 1.94 -8.47 -14.78
C PHE A 167 1.94 -7.08 -14.18
N LEU A 168 3.12 -6.50 -13.93
CA LEU A 168 3.24 -5.10 -13.50
C LEU A 168 3.08 -4.15 -14.69
N GLU A 169 2.34 -3.07 -14.47
CA GLU A 169 2.17 -2.00 -15.45
C GLU A 169 3.44 -1.13 -15.57
N LEU A 170 4.21 -1.31 -16.65
CA LEU A 170 5.50 -0.59 -16.84
C LEU A 170 5.37 0.72 -17.62
N ASN A 171 4.29 0.89 -18.40
CA ASN A 171 4.12 2.03 -19.31
C ASN A 171 3.01 2.99 -18.85
N ASN A 172 2.33 2.70 -17.74
CA ASN A 172 1.25 3.54 -17.26
C ASN A 172 1.76 4.86 -16.73
N ILE A 173 1.22 5.94 -17.30
CA ILE A 173 1.57 7.32 -16.95
C ILE A 173 0.64 7.84 -15.86
N ASN A 174 1.20 8.58 -14.90
CA ASN A 174 0.44 9.24 -13.85
C ASN A 174 0.04 10.68 -14.26
N SER A 175 -0.73 11.39 -13.42
CA SER A 175 -1.17 12.76 -13.72
C SER A 175 -0.02 13.78 -13.83
N ASN A 176 1.16 13.44 -13.29
CA ASN A 176 2.39 14.23 -13.42
C ASN A 176 3.20 13.89 -14.67
N GLY A 177 2.68 13.07 -15.57
CA GLY A 177 3.36 12.63 -16.78
C GLY A 177 4.56 11.72 -16.51
N LEU A 178 4.60 11.04 -15.36
CA LEU A 178 5.66 10.10 -14.99
C LEU A 178 5.18 8.66 -15.19
N TYR A 179 6.09 7.82 -15.66
CA TYR A 179 5.93 6.36 -15.74
C TYR A 179 7.27 5.71 -15.34
N PRO A 180 7.29 4.41 -14.99
CA PRO A 180 8.41 3.71 -14.38
C PRO A 180 9.77 4.03 -14.99
N LEU A 181 9.93 3.81 -16.30
CA LEU A 181 11.21 4.02 -16.97
C LEU A 181 11.65 5.49 -16.95
N LEU A 182 10.78 6.41 -17.34
CA LEU A 182 11.11 7.84 -17.32
C LEU A 182 11.46 8.33 -15.91
N LYS A 183 10.77 7.83 -14.87
CA LYS A 183 11.06 8.19 -13.48
C LYS A 183 12.40 7.61 -13.01
N ALA A 184 12.75 6.38 -13.37
CA ALA A 184 14.06 5.80 -13.08
C ALA A 184 15.21 6.61 -13.72
N ILE A 185 15.02 7.06 -14.96
CA ILE A 185 15.97 7.95 -15.67
C ILE A 185 16.05 9.32 -15.01
N ASN A 186 14.91 9.91 -14.61
CA ASN A 186 14.90 11.16 -13.84
C ASN A 186 15.71 11.07 -12.55
N ASN A 187 15.69 9.91 -11.89
CA ASN A 187 16.48 9.65 -10.68
C ASN A 187 17.96 9.35 -10.99
N LYS A 188 18.37 9.29 -12.27
CA LYS A 188 19.72 8.89 -12.73
C LYS A 188 20.14 7.52 -12.18
N ASN A 189 19.19 6.60 -12.02
CA ASN A 189 19.45 5.29 -11.45
C ASN A 189 19.51 4.20 -12.54
N ILE A 190 20.72 3.91 -13.01
CA ILE A 190 21.02 2.88 -14.01
C ILE A 190 20.57 1.49 -13.56
N GLU A 191 20.78 1.13 -12.29
CA GLU A 191 20.39 -0.19 -11.77
C GLU A 191 18.87 -0.37 -11.85
N MET A 192 18.10 0.67 -11.50
CA MET A 192 16.64 0.65 -11.61
C MET A 192 16.18 0.48 -13.05
N VAL A 193 16.84 1.15 -14.01
CA VAL A 193 16.52 1.02 -15.44
C VAL A 193 16.81 -0.39 -15.94
N LYS A 194 17.98 -0.95 -15.62
CA LYS A 194 18.33 -2.34 -15.94
C LYS A 194 17.32 -3.32 -15.36
N LEU A 195 16.92 -3.14 -14.10
CA LEU A 195 15.92 -3.99 -13.44
C LEU A 195 14.55 -3.95 -14.15
N LEU A 196 14.10 -2.76 -14.60
CA LEU A 196 12.86 -2.62 -15.36
C LEU A 196 12.96 -3.31 -16.73
N MET A 197 14.09 -3.17 -17.44
CA MET A 197 14.35 -3.84 -18.71
C MET A 197 14.36 -5.36 -18.56
N GLU A 198 15.07 -5.89 -17.57
CA GLU A 198 15.11 -7.32 -17.26
C GLU A 198 13.72 -7.90 -16.98
N TYR A 199 12.93 -7.23 -16.12
CA TYR A 199 11.57 -7.66 -15.82
C TYR A 199 10.67 -7.60 -17.07
N SER A 200 10.83 -6.56 -17.90
CA SER A 200 10.05 -6.40 -19.13
C SER A 200 10.35 -7.50 -20.14
N ASN A 201 11.63 -7.82 -20.38
CA ASN A 201 12.08 -8.88 -21.27
C ASN A 201 11.58 -10.25 -20.81
N LYS A 202 11.74 -10.56 -19.51
CA LYS A 202 11.30 -11.83 -18.92
C LYS A 202 9.79 -12.06 -19.09
N ASN A 203 9.00 -11.00 -19.05
CA ASN A 203 7.53 -11.06 -19.11
C ASN A 203 6.96 -10.65 -20.49
N ASN A 204 7.80 -10.49 -21.52
CA ASN A 204 7.40 -10.07 -22.86
C ASN A 204 6.60 -8.74 -22.89
N ILE A 205 6.96 -7.79 -22.02
CA ILE A 205 6.37 -6.45 -21.97
C ILE A 205 7.26 -5.50 -22.76
N ILE A 206 6.71 -4.81 -23.75
CA ILE A 206 7.44 -3.82 -24.54
C ILE A 206 7.48 -2.50 -23.76
N LEU A 207 8.68 -1.98 -23.46
CA LEU A 207 8.85 -0.65 -22.85
C LEU A 207 8.64 0.44 -23.90
N GLU A 208 7.80 1.43 -23.61
CA GLU A 208 7.54 2.55 -24.53
C GLU A 208 8.62 3.64 -24.42
N LEU A 209 9.78 3.42 -25.09
CA LEU A 209 10.94 4.33 -25.04
C LEU A 209 10.68 5.76 -25.58
N ASN A 210 9.66 5.90 -26.42
CA ASN A 210 9.26 7.18 -27.03
C ASN A 210 8.02 7.81 -26.36
N LYS A 211 7.49 7.21 -25.29
CA LYS A 211 6.33 7.77 -24.59
C LYS A 211 6.71 9.10 -23.95
N LYS A 212 5.99 10.14 -24.34
CA LYS A 212 6.19 11.48 -23.80
C LYS A 212 5.52 11.60 -22.43
N GLY A 213 6.31 11.99 -21.45
CA GLY A 213 5.88 12.44 -20.15
C GLY A 213 5.45 13.90 -20.15
N ARG A 214 5.44 14.50 -18.96
CA ARG A 214 5.16 15.92 -18.79
C ARG A 214 6.22 16.78 -19.48
N TYR A 215 5.79 17.89 -20.08
CA TYR A 215 6.63 18.80 -20.87
C TYR A 215 7.27 18.14 -22.11
N GLY A 216 6.79 16.96 -22.54
CA GLY A 216 7.30 16.29 -23.73
C GLY A 216 8.60 15.50 -23.51
N TYR A 217 9.14 15.40 -22.29
CA TYR A 217 10.31 14.58 -21.99
C TYR A 217 10.00 13.09 -22.20
N TYR A 218 10.92 12.37 -22.80
CA TYR A 218 10.89 10.92 -23.00
C TYR A 218 12.29 10.36 -22.72
N PRO A 219 12.45 9.04 -22.47
CA PRO A 219 13.65 8.40 -21.97
C PRO A 219 14.97 8.93 -22.52
N ILE A 220 15.17 8.87 -23.84
CA ILE A 220 16.44 9.27 -24.45
C ILE A 220 16.68 10.79 -24.35
N LEU A 221 15.65 11.63 -24.55
CA LEU A 221 15.77 13.08 -24.37
C LEU A 221 16.14 13.42 -22.92
N LYS A 222 15.53 12.73 -21.95
CA LYS A 222 15.83 12.99 -20.53
C LYS A 222 17.23 12.51 -20.13
N ALA A 223 17.70 11.39 -20.68
CA ALA A 223 19.07 10.92 -20.47
C ALA A 223 20.10 11.92 -21.01
N ILE A 224 19.87 12.48 -22.20
CA ILE A 224 20.72 13.52 -22.80
C ILE A 224 20.67 14.82 -21.97
N ASP A 225 19.49 15.28 -21.58
CA ASP A 225 19.29 16.47 -20.73
C ASP A 225 20.00 16.33 -19.36
N ASN A 226 20.05 15.11 -18.83
CA ASN A 226 20.80 14.79 -17.61
C ASN A 226 22.33 14.74 -17.81
N ASN A 227 22.81 14.82 -19.07
CA ASN A 227 24.18 14.57 -19.51
C ASN A 227 24.72 13.20 -19.06
N ASP A 228 23.87 12.17 -19.14
CA ASP A 228 24.16 10.82 -18.66
C ASP A 228 24.51 9.88 -19.83
N ILE A 229 25.82 9.79 -20.14
CA ILE A 229 26.33 8.98 -21.26
C ILE A 229 26.03 7.49 -21.07
N GLU A 230 26.09 6.98 -19.84
CA GLU A 230 25.82 5.57 -19.58
C GLU A 230 24.35 5.25 -19.84
N MET A 231 23.43 6.11 -19.38
CA MET A 231 22.01 5.94 -19.63
C MET A 231 21.66 6.02 -21.13
N VAL A 232 22.30 6.95 -21.86
CA VAL A 232 22.12 7.06 -23.31
C VAL A 232 22.58 5.80 -24.04
N LYS A 233 23.67 5.16 -23.60
CA LYS A 233 24.14 3.89 -24.18
C LYS A 233 23.27 2.69 -23.80
N LEU A 234 22.60 2.76 -22.65
CA LEU A 234 21.77 1.69 -22.13
C LEU A 234 20.41 1.61 -22.85
N LEU A 235 19.85 2.75 -23.25
CA LEU A 235 18.57 2.87 -23.98
C LEU A 235 18.70 2.53 -25.46
#